data_AF-A0A438N3X4-F1
#
_entry.id   AF-A0A438N3X4-F1
#
_cell.length_a   1.000
_cell.length_b   1.000
_cell.length_c   1.000
_cell.angle_alpha   90.00
_cell.angle_beta   90.00
_cell.angle_gamma   90.00
#
_symmetry.space_group_name_H-M   'P 1'
#
loop_
_entity.id
_entity.type
_entity.pdbx_description
1 polymer ?
#
loop_
_entity_poly.entity_id
_entity_poly.type
_entity_poly.pdbx_seq_one_letter_code
_entity_poly.pdbx_strand_id
1 'polypeptide(L)'
;MTLGIHPYHASELYAEPEAWATLVSLANTLPTRDGSCVVAFGEIGLDYFYLNKASKEDQQRAFKEQLELATTLDLPLFLHIRDSHQDFVEIIKPYLPRLPRRGVVHSFTGNADQMQELVDLGFDISVCGISFTTAEQLEMVKEIPLDRLHLESDAPWCEIPSTPQINGLLQSAPSLPPSQKPKNYVSGHMVQGRNESCTINRVALVVAGIKDLALDTVANAAWQNSLRMFKLHDTVDN
;
A
#
# COMPACT_ATOMS: atom_id res chain seq x y z
N MET A 1 1.53 2.15 11.69
CA MET A 1 1.11 3.51 11.29
C MET A 1 2.20 4.12 10.42
N THR A 2 1.84 5.04 9.54
CA THR A 2 2.78 5.76 8.67
C THR A 2 2.71 7.26 8.97
N LEU A 3 3.73 8.02 8.54
CA LEU A 3 3.74 9.49 8.59
C LEU A 3 4.18 10.04 7.24
N GLY A 4 3.38 10.93 6.64
CA GLY A 4 3.65 11.53 5.34
C GLY A 4 2.43 12.33 4.86
N ILE A 5 2.60 13.01 3.72
CA ILE A 5 1.56 13.78 3.05
C ILE A 5 1.24 13.09 1.71
N HIS A 6 0.02 12.58 1.63
CA HIS A 6 -0.53 11.94 0.43
C HIS A 6 -0.58 12.93 -0.74
N PRO A 7 -0.35 12.51 -2.00
CA PRO A 7 -0.40 13.40 -3.18
C PRO A 7 -1.69 14.24 -3.27
N TYR A 8 -2.85 13.65 -2.95
CA TYR A 8 -4.13 14.36 -2.84
C TYR A 8 -4.09 15.62 -1.97
N HIS A 9 -3.29 15.62 -0.90
CA HIS A 9 -3.15 16.72 0.07
C HIS A 9 -1.88 17.57 -0.18
N ALA A 10 -1.16 17.35 -1.29
CA ALA A 10 0.13 18.00 -1.52
C ALA A 10 0.07 19.53 -1.54
N SER A 11 -1.01 20.13 -2.07
CA SER A 11 -1.17 21.59 -2.09
C SER A 11 -1.41 22.18 -0.68
N GLU A 12 -1.94 21.40 0.27
CA GLU A 12 -2.15 21.86 1.66
C GLU A 12 -0.81 22.16 2.35
N LEU A 13 0.26 21.46 1.96
CA LEU A 13 1.61 21.69 2.46
C LEU A 13 2.12 23.12 2.23
N TYR A 14 1.66 23.77 1.16
CA TYR A 14 2.06 25.13 0.80
C TYR A 14 1.03 26.19 1.15
N ALA A 15 -0.20 25.78 1.45
CA ALA A 15 -1.24 26.68 1.96
C ALA A 15 -1.03 27.00 3.45
N GLU A 16 -0.46 26.06 4.20
CA GLU A 16 -0.26 26.17 5.65
C GLU A 16 1.23 26.43 5.98
N PRO A 17 1.60 27.62 6.48
CA PRO A 17 3.00 28.02 6.65
C PRO A 17 3.86 27.08 7.49
N GLU A 18 3.27 26.42 8.49
CA GLU A 18 3.97 25.56 9.46
C GLU A 18 3.87 24.06 9.13
N ALA A 19 3.17 23.68 8.06
CA ALA A 19 2.91 22.27 7.76
C ALA A 19 4.21 21.49 7.51
N TRP A 20 5.13 22.06 6.72
CA TRP A 20 6.43 21.42 6.45
C TRP A 20 7.29 21.30 7.70
N ALA A 21 7.41 22.38 8.49
CA ALA A 21 8.18 22.37 9.73
C ALA A 21 7.61 21.34 10.74
N THR A 22 6.28 21.25 10.81
CA THR A 22 5.58 20.26 11.65
C THR A 22 5.86 18.83 11.19
N LEU A 23 5.76 18.55 9.88
CA LEU A 23 6.08 17.23 9.32
C LEU A 23 7.51 16.81 9.63
N VAL A 24 8.48 17.70 9.41
CA VAL A 24 9.90 17.44 9.71
C VAL A 24 10.10 17.15 11.20
N SER A 25 9.48 17.93 12.09
CA SER A 25 9.56 17.72 13.53
C SER A 25 8.98 16.36 13.95
N LEU A 26 7.79 16.01 13.44
CA LEU A 26 7.15 14.72 13.73
C LEU A 26 7.96 13.55 13.17
N ALA A 27 8.51 13.67 11.96
CA ALA A 27 9.30 12.61 11.32
C ALA A 27 10.60 12.32 12.08
N ASN A 28 11.23 13.34 12.68
CA ASN A 28 12.45 13.17 13.47
C ASN A 28 12.19 12.69 14.90
N THR A 29 10.96 12.86 15.43
CA THR A 29 10.69 12.57 16.85
C THR A 29 9.80 11.35 17.06
N LEU A 30 8.74 11.15 16.27
CA LEU A 30 7.79 10.06 16.50
C LEU A 30 8.41 8.66 16.35
N PRO A 31 9.23 8.35 15.34
CA PRO A 31 9.72 6.99 15.15
C PRO A 31 10.60 6.47 16.29
N THR A 32 11.27 7.37 17.02
CA THR A 32 12.18 7.02 18.12
C THR A 32 11.54 7.11 19.51
N ARG A 33 10.25 7.45 19.60
CA ARG A 33 9.53 7.48 20.88
C ARG A 33 9.26 6.08 21.38
N ASP A 34 9.37 5.90 22.69
CA ASP A 34 8.98 4.65 23.33
C ASP A 34 7.48 4.37 23.09
N GLY A 35 7.17 3.14 22.70
CA GLY A 35 5.82 2.74 22.29
C GLY A 35 5.31 3.33 20.97
N SER A 36 6.18 3.91 20.12
CA SER A 36 5.77 4.43 18.81
C SER A 36 5.23 3.33 17.90
N CYS A 37 4.16 3.66 17.16
CA CYS A 37 3.57 2.78 16.15
C CYS A 37 3.90 3.20 14.71
N VAL A 38 4.79 4.20 14.53
CA VAL A 38 5.24 4.67 13.21
C VAL A 38 6.31 3.72 12.68
N VAL A 39 6.00 3.02 11.59
CA VAL A 39 6.87 1.96 11.02
C VAL A 39 7.29 2.24 9.58
N ALA A 40 6.72 3.27 8.95
CA ALA A 40 7.06 3.69 7.60
C ALA A 40 6.85 5.20 7.40
N PHE A 41 7.55 5.77 6.43
CA PHE A 41 7.34 7.13 5.96
C PHE A 41 6.45 7.10 4.71
N GLY A 42 5.27 7.69 4.81
CA GLY A 42 4.19 7.55 3.85
C GLY A 42 2.82 7.87 4.47
N GLU A 43 1.75 7.90 3.70
CA GLU A 43 1.70 7.62 2.28
C GLU A 43 2.19 8.82 1.44
N ILE A 44 3.19 8.62 0.59
CA ILE A 44 3.73 9.66 -0.30
C ILE A 44 3.83 9.14 -1.73
N GLY A 45 3.80 10.03 -2.72
CA GLY A 45 3.93 9.63 -4.12
C GLY A 45 3.18 10.57 -5.05
N LEU A 46 2.56 10.02 -6.10
CA LEU A 46 1.90 10.79 -7.15
C LEU A 46 0.56 10.17 -7.55
N ASP A 47 -0.47 11.00 -7.69
CA ASP A 47 -1.82 10.62 -8.07
C ASP A 47 -2.37 11.59 -9.14
N TYR A 48 -2.26 11.21 -10.41
CA TYR A 48 -2.66 12.06 -11.53
C TYR A 48 -4.14 11.92 -11.91
N PHE A 49 -4.88 11.08 -11.20
CA PHE A 49 -6.34 11.02 -11.34
C PHE A 49 -7.04 12.15 -10.57
N TYR A 50 -6.48 12.61 -9.44
CA TYR A 50 -7.02 13.72 -8.63
C TYR A 50 -6.25 15.05 -8.78
N LEU A 51 -5.92 15.44 -10.01
CA LEU A 51 -5.24 16.73 -10.29
C LEU A 51 -6.07 17.98 -9.93
N ASN A 52 -7.38 17.82 -9.75
CA ASN A 52 -8.27 18.88 -9.25
C ASN A 52 -8.12 19.15 -7.75
N LYS A 53 -7.38 18.31 -7.02
CA LYS A 53 -7.18 18.41 -5.56
C LYS A 53 -5.79 18.91 -5.21
N ALA A 54 -4.78 18.42 -5.92
CA ALA A 54 -3.45 18.99 -5.92
C ALA A 54 -2.90 18.97 -7.34
N SER A 55 -2.31 20.09 -7.77
CA SER A 55 -1.71 20.22 -9.10
C SER A 55 -0.58 19.21 -9.30
N LYS A 56 -0.27 18.88 -10.56
CA LYS A 56 0.84 17.98 -10.88
C LYS A 56 2.15 18.54 -10.29
N GLU A 57 2.33 19.85 -10.38
CA GLU A 57 3.48 20.58 -9.87
C GLU A 57 3.60 20.47 -8.35
N ASP A 58 2.50 20.67 -7.62
CA ASP A 58 2.50 20.57 -6.15
C ASP A 58 2.78 19.15 -5.69
N GLN A 59 2.18 18.15 -6.34
CA GLN A 59 2.43 16.73 -6.04
C GLN A 59 3.91 16.36 -6.25
N GLN A 60 4.48 16.71 -7.41
CA GLN A 60 5.88 16.42 -7.70
C GLN A 60 6.83 17.16 -6.75
N ARG A 61 6.52 18.41 -6.40
CA ARG A 61 7.30 19.19 -5.43
C ARG A 61 7.25 18.55 -4.05
N ALA A 62 6.05 18.21 -3.57
CA ALA A 62 5.87 17.60 -2.25
C ALA A 62 6.53 16.22 -2.18
N PHE A 63 6.45 15.44 -3.26
CA PHE A 63 7.11 14.14 -3.33
C PHE A 63 8.63 14.28 -3.26
N LYS A 64 9.23 15.22 -4.00
CA LYS A 64 10.68 15.50 -3.94
C LYS A 64 11.13 15.96 -2.55
N GLU A 65 10.41 16.91 -1.95
CA GLU A 65 10.72 17.41 -0.60
C GLU A 65 10.63 16.28 0.44
N GLN A 66 9.57 15.47 0.38
CA GLN A 66 9.39 14.32 1.26
C GLN A 66 10.42 13.20 1.04
N LEU A 67 10.84 12.94 -0.21
CA LEU A 67 11.94 12.01 -0.50
C LEU A 67 13.26 12.49 0.10
N GLU A 68 13.56 13.78 0.01
CA GLU A 68 14.76 14.35 0.61
C GLU A 68 14.75 14.15 2.13
N LEU A 69 13.63 14.45 2.80
CA LEU A 69 13.45 14.15 4.22
C LEU A 69 13.62 12.65 4.51
N ALA A 70 13.01 11.78 3.70
CA ALA A 70 13.10 10.34 3.89
C ALA A 70 14.54 9.80 3.82
N THR A 71 15.44 10.43 3.07
CA THR A 71 16.86 10.05 3.05
C THR A 71 17.57 10.22 4.39
N THR A 72 16.98 10.98 5.32
CA THR A 72 17.50 11.20 6.67
C THR A 72 16.91 10.25 7.71
N LEU A 73 15.89 9.46 7.34
CA LEU A 73 15.14 8.59 8.23
C LEU A 73 15.54 7.13 8.04
N ASP A 74 15.66 6.35 9.12
CA ASP A 74 15.77 4.88 9.04
C ASP A 74 14.38 4.23 8.92
N LEU A 75 13.58 4.66 7.95
CA LEU A 75 12.22 4.13 7.70
C LEU A 75 12.09 3.64 6.25
N PRO A 76 11.31 2.57 6.00
CA PRO A 76 10.91 2.21 4.65
C PRO A 76 9.85 3.21 4.15
N LEU A 77 9.72 3.33 2.83
CA LEU A 77 8.68 4.14 2.21
C LEU A 77 7.37 3.35 2.07
N PHE A 78 6.24 4.04 2.21
CA PHE A 78 4.92 3.55 1.83
C PHE A 78 4.39 4.45 0.70
N LEU A 79 4.38 3.91 -0.52
CA LEU A 79 4.40 4.68 -1.77
C LEU A 79 3.09 4.56 -2.55
N HIS A 80 2.53 5.69 -2.94
CA HIS A 80 1.33 5.78 -3.77
C HIS A 80 1.67 6.10 -5.22
N ILE A 81 1.12 5.32 -6.16
CA ILE A 81 1.23 5.59 -7.59
C ILE A 81 -0.12 5.37 -8.25
N ARG A 82 -0.66 6.41 -8.90
CA ARG A 82 -1.81 6.29 -9.78
C ARG A 82 -1.70 7.20 -10.99
N ASP A 83 -1.79 6.60 -12.18
CA ASP A 83 -1.66 7.28 -13.48
C ASP A 83 -0.38 8.13 -13.64
N SER A 84 0.67 7.79 -12.88
CA SER A 84 1.85 8.64 -12.66
C SER A 84 3.19 7.88 -12.69
N HIS A 85 3.19 6.64 -13.16
CA HIS A 85 4.34 5.71 -13.08
C HIS A 85 5.66 6.29 -13.59
N GLN A 86 5.66 6.86 -14.80
CA GLN A 86 6.90 7.38 -15.42
C GLN A 86 7.52 8.50 -14.59
N ASP A 87 6.72 9.51 -14.23
CA ASP A 87 7.18 10.64 -13.42
C ASP A 87 7.59 10.19 -12.01
N PHE A 88 6.89 9.20 -11.44
CA PHE A 88 7.25 8.61 -10.16
C PHE A 88 8.66 8.00 -10.21
N VAL A 89 8.93 7.14 -11.20
CA VAL A 89 10.23 6.48 -11.38
C VAL A 89 11.32 7.52 -11.62
N GLU A 90 11.10 8.49 -12.50
CA GLU A 90 12.06 9.55 -12.79
C GLU A 90 12.42 10.37 -11.53
N ILE A 91 11.43 10.68 -10.69
CA ILE A 91 11.62 11.46 -9.47
C ILE A 91 12.36 10.66 -8.40
N ILE A 92 12.02 9.39 -8.18
CA ILE A 92 12.58 8.61 -7.05
C ILE A 92 13.98 8.06 -7.35
N LYS A 93 14.30 7.78 -8.62
CA LYS A 93 15.55 7.12 -9.04
C LYS A 93 16.83 7.78 -8.51
N PRO A 94 16.98 9.13 -8.51
CA PRO A 94 18.15 9.81 -7.93
C PRO A 94 18.31 9.62 -6.42
N TYR A 95 17.24 9.31 -5.68
CA TYR A 95 17.26 9.15 -4.22
C TYR A 95 17.59 7.73 -3.78
N LEU A 96 17.45 6.72 -4.66
CA LEU A 96 17.64 5.31 -4.32
C LEU A 96 18.97 4.97 -3.62
N PRO A 97 20.13 5.57 -3.97
CA PRO A 97 21.37 5.31 -3.24
C PRO A 97 21.32 5.70 -1.75
N ARG A 98 20.44 6.64 -1.39
CA ARG A 98 20.24 7.15 -0.02
C ARG A 98 19.01 6.55 0.67
N LEU A 99 18.29 5.63 0.02
CA LEU A 99 17.08 4.98 0.53
C LEU A 99 17.28 3.46 0.66
N PRO A 100 18.18 2.99 1.54
CA PRO A 100 18.59 1.58 1.59
C PRO A 100 17.44 0.64 1.96
N ARG A 101 16.46 1.11 2.74
CA ARG A 101 15.27 0.34 3.11
C ARG A 101 14.25 0.19 1.99
N ARG A 102 14.39 0.95 0.90
CA ARG A 102 13.40 1.03 -0.18
C ARG A 102 12.01 1.29 0.39
N GLY A 103 11.01 0.54 -0.03
CA GLY A 103 9.64 0.66 0.43
C GLY A 103 8.73 -0.31 -0.30
N VAL A 104 7.44 -0.17 -0.01
CA VAL A 104 6.37 -0.86 -0.71
C VAL A 104 5.58 0.13 -1.54
N VAL A 105 5.29 -0.22 -2.79
CA VAL A 105 4.28 0.46 -3.59
C VAL A 105 2.95 -0.19 -3.26
N HIS A 106 2.11 0.57 -2.57
CA HIS A 106 0.85 0.07 -2.05
C HIS A 106 -0.29 0.20 -3.08
N SER A 107 -1.34 -0.61 -2.90
CA SER A 107 -2.55 -0.64 -3.71
C SER A 107 -2.24 -0.62 -5.22
N PHE A 108 -1.25 -1.41 -5.63
CA PHE A 108 -0.70 -1.31 -6.98
C PHE A 108 -1.70 -1.81 -8.02
N THR A 109 -1.95 -0.98 -9.03
CA THR A 109 -2.96 -1.22 -10.08
C THR A 109 -2.40 -1.10 -11.49
N GLY A 110 -1.08 -0.91 -11.63
CA GLY A 110 -0.39 -0.89 -12.91
C GLY A 110 -0.28 -2.28 -13.55
N ASN A 111 0.39 -2.33 -14.70
CA ASN A 111 0.61 -3.57 -15.45
C ASN A 111 1.90 -4.31 -15.02
N ALA A 112 2.14 -5.48 -15.61
CA ALA A 112 3.30 -6.33 -15.28
C ALA A 112 4.65 -5.65 -15.58
N ASP A 113 4.76 -4.88 -16.66
CA ASP A 113 6.00 -4.17 -17.01
C ASP A 113 6.34 -3.09 -15.98
N GLN A 114 5.34 -2.32 -15.57
CA GLN A 114 5.46 -1.30 -14.53
C GLN A 114 5.82 -1.92 -13.18
N MET A 115 5.17 -3.03 -12.83
CA MET A 115 5.48 -3.81 -11.62
C MET A 115 6.93 -4.28 -11.63
N GLN A 116 7.38 -4.87 -12.74
CA GLN A 116 8.74 -5.38 -12.88
C GLN A 116 9.78 -4.26 -12.76
N GLU A 117 9.53 -3.09 -13.37
CA GLU A 117 10.42 -1.94 -13.22
C GLU A 117 10.56 -1.51 -11.75
N LEU A 118 9.47 -1.49 -10.98
CA LEU A 118 9.52 -1.16 -9.55
C LEU A 118 10.28 -2.21 -8.74
N VAL A 119 10.08 -3.49 -9.04
CA VAL A 119 10.82 -4.61 -8.43
C VAL A 119 12.31 -4.51 -8.74
N ASP A 120 12.70 -4.19 -9.96
CA ASP A 120 14.10 -4.03 -10.38
C ASP A 120 14.78 -2.84 -9.67
N LEU A 121 14.01 -1.80 -9.31
CA LEU A 121 14.48 -0.70 -8.46
C LEU A 121 14.58 -1.09 -6.97
N GLY A 122 14.10 -2.27 -6.60
CA GLY A 122 14.18 -2.87 -5.28
C GLY A 122 12.95 -2.63 -4.39
N PHE A 123 11.84 -2.14 -4.96
CA PHE A 123 10.59 -1.98 -4.23
C PHE A 123 9.82 -3.29 -4.14
N ASP A 124 9.03 -3.41 -3.08
CA ASP A 124 8.04 -4.47 -2.94
C ASP A 124 6.67 -3.95 -3.43
N ILE A 125 5.76 -4.86 -3.74
CA ILE A 125 4.45 -4.57 -4.34
C ILE A 125 3.36 -5.12 -3.43
N SER A 126 2.42 -4.25 -3.04
CA SER A 126 1.23 -4.66 -2.31
C SER A 126 0.01 -4.70 -3.22
N VAL A 127 -0.85 -5.70 -2.98
CA VAL A 127 -2.09 -5.91 -3.73
C VAL A 127 -3.29 -5.96 -2.79
N CYS A 128 -4.41 -5.43 -3.27
CA CYS A 128 -5.70 -5.42 -2.58
C CYS A 128 -6.82 -5.70 -3.58
N GLY A 129 -8.09 -5.55 -3.19
CA GLY A 129 -9.23 -5.87 -4.06
C GLY A 129 -9.24 -5.14 -5.40
N ILE A 130 -8.70 -3.92 -5.47
CA ILE A 130 -8.63 -3.15 -6.72
C ILE A 130 -7.61 -3.73 -7.72
N SER A 131 -6.65 -4.52 -7.26
CA SER A 131 -5.65 -5.21 -8.08
C SER A 131 -6.22 -6.46 -8.79
N PHE A 132 -7.52 -6.72 -8.70
CA PHE A 132 -8.19 -7.89 -9.30
C PHE A 132 -9.30 -7.53 -10.28
N THR A 133 -9.34 -6.29 -10.76
CA THR A 133 -10.47 -5.75 -11.55
C THR A 133 -10.31 -5.96 -13.06
N THR A 134 -9.09 -6.01 -13.57
CA THR A 134 -8.80 -6.17 -15.00
C THR A 134 -7.89 -7.36 -15.29
N ALA A 135 -7.91 -7.88 -16.52
CA ALA A 135 -7.04 -8.98 -16.92
C ALA A 135 -5.55 -8.63 -16.80
N GLU A 136 -5.17 -7.38 -17.11
CA GLU A 136 -3.78 -6.90 -16.98
C GLU A 136 -3.31 -6.91 -15.52
N GLN A 137 -4.19 -6.55 -14.57
CA GLN A 137 -3.87 -6.60 -13.15
C GLN A 137 -3.74 -8.04 -12.65
N LEU A 138 -4.59 -8.97 -13.13
CA LEU A 138 -4.47 -10.38 -12.79
C LEU A 138 -3.16 -10.98 -13.28
N GLU A 139 -2.73 -10.62 -14.50
CA GLU A 139 -1.42 -11.02 -15.02
C GLU A 139 -0.28 -10.40 -14.20
N MET A 140 -0.39 -9.11 -13.86
CA MET A 140 0.58 -8.45 -12.97
C MET A 140 0.71 -9.19 -11.63
N VAL A 141 -0.40 -9.52 -10.95
CA VAL A 141 -0.42 -10.27 -9.68
C VAL A 141 0.26 -11.64 -9.83
N LYS A 142 0.03 -12.30 -10.97
CA LYS A 142 0.64 -13.60 -11.29
C LYS A 142 2.17 -13.51 -11.40
N GLU A 143 2.70 -12.40 -11.88
CA GLU A 143 4.13 -12.20 -12.09
C GLU A 143 4.88 -11.62 -10.87
N ILE A 144 4.19 -11.05 -9.86
CA ILE A 144 4.87 -10.51 -8.65
C ILE A 144 5.73 -11.60 -7.97
N PRO A 145 7.05 -11.39 -7.76
CA PRO A 145 7.88 -12.34 -7.02
C PRO A 145 7.38 -12.51 -5.57
N LEU A 146 7.36 -13.74 -5.06
CA LEU A 146 6.83 -14.00 -3.72
C LEU A 146 7.59 -13.28 -2.61
N ASP A 147 8.89 -13.05 -2.77
CA ASP A 147 9.76 -12.31 -1.83
C ASP A 147 9.58 -10.77 -1.91
N ARG A 148 8.71 -10.32 -2.81
CA ARG A 148 8.34 -8.91 -3.06
C ARG A 148 6.85 -8.64 -2.88
N LEU A 149 6.05 -9.65 -2.55
CA LEU A 149 4.60 -9.54 -2.41
C LEU A 149 4.20 -9.09 -1.00
N HIS A 150 3.31 -8.10 -0.92
CA HIS A 150 2.55 -7.74 0.28
C HIS A 150 1.05 -7.87 0.01
N LEU A 151 0.27 -8.05 1.07
CA LEU A 151 -1.18 -8.13 1.00
C LEU A 151 -1.77 -7.03 1.88
N GLU A 152 -2.82 -6.37 1.40
CA GLU A 152 -3.55 -5.39 2.18
C GLU A 152 -5.05 -5.40 1.83
N SER A 153 -5.88 -4.84 2.70
CA SER A 153 -7.30 -4.65 2.42
C SER A 153 -7.63 -3.28 1.85
N ASP A 154 -6.83 -2.26 2.19
CA ASP A 154 -7.13 -0.83 1.96
C ASP A 154 -8.54 -0.43 2.45
N ALA A 155 -9.00 -1.10 3.51
CA ALA A 155 -10.32 -0.86 4.09
C ALA A 155 -10.43 0.60 4.60
N PRO A 156 -11.57 1.30 4.38
CA PRO A 156 -12.88 0.76 4.01
C PRO A 156 -13.12 0.57 2.51
N TRP A 157 -12.11 0.78 1.66
CA TRP A 157 -12.19 0.70 0.21
C TRP A 157 -11.81 -0.69 -0.32
N CYS A 158 -11.72 -0.81 -1.64
CA CYS A 158 -11.11 -1.96 -2.30
C CYS A 158 -11.77 -3.31 -1.95
N GLU A 159 -13.11 -3.34 -1.89
CA GLU A 159 -13.86 -4.60 -1.85
C GLU A 159 -13.44 -5.48 -3.03
N ILE A 160 -13.21 -6.77 -2.79
CA ILE A 160 -12.83 -7.72 -3.83
C ILE A 160 -13.95 -7.82 -4.87
N PRO A 161 -13.66 -7.69 -6.16
CA PRO A 161 -14.68 -7.67 -7.20
C PRO A 161 -15.39 -9.02 -7.33
N SER A 162 -16.71 -8.98 -7.46
CA SER A 162 -17.53 -10.19 -7.64
C SER A 162 -17.64 -10.56 -9.12
N THR A 163 -16.56 -11.11 -9.68
CA THR A 163 -16.54 -11.68 -11.04
C THR A 163 -16.60 -13.21 -10.97
N PRO A 164 -17.07 -13.92 -12.02
CA PRO A 164 -17.08 -15.38 -12.01
C PRO A 164 -15.72 -16.02 -11.73
N GLN A 165 -14.64 -15.43 -12.28
CA GLN A 165 -13.27 -15.89 -12.05
C GLN A 165 -12.88 -15.75 -10.57
N ILE A 166 -13.07 -14.57 -9.99
CA ILE A 166 -12.70 -14.29 -8.59
C ILE A 166 -13.55 -15.10 -7.62
N ASN A 167 -14.85 -15.24 -7.89
CA ASN A 167 -15.74 -16.08 -7.10
C ASN A 167 -15.33 -17.56 -7.13
N GLY A 168 -14.77 -18.03 -8.26
CA GLY A 168 -14.20 -19.38 -8.38
C GLY A 168 -13.00 -19.60 -7.44
N LEU A 169 -12.16 -18.59 -7.24
CA LEU A 169 -10.98 -18.66 -6.36
C LEU A 169 -11.33 -18.57 -4.87
N LEU A 170 -12.53 -18.11 -4.54
CA LEU A 170 -12.99 -17.90 -3.15
C LEU A 170 -13.91 -19.03 -2.65
N GLN A 171 -14.03 -20.15 -3.36
CA GLN A 171 -14.92 -21.26 -2.96
C GLN A 171 -14.57 -21.86 -1.59
N SER A 172 -13.27 -21.87 -1.23
CA SER A 172 -12.77 -22.35 0.05
C SER A 172 -12.71 -21.26 1.13
N ALA A 173 -13.12 -20.02 0.82
CA ALA A 173 -13.03 -18.91 1.75
C ALA A 173 -13.98 -19.11 2.94
N PRO A 174 -13.50 -18.87 4.18
CA PRO A 174 -14.38 -18.80 5.34
C PRO A 174 -15.51 -17.78 5.14
N SER A 175 -16.67 -18.06 5.75
CA SER A 175 -17.79 -17.12 5.79
C SER A 175 -17.36 -15.83 6.50
N LEU A 176 -17.67 -14.69 5.88
CA LEU A 176 -17.54 -13.40 6.55
C LEU A 176 -18.68 -13.21 7.56
N PRO A 177 -18.52 -12.32 8.55
CA PRO A 177 -19.64 -11.92 9.40
C PRO A 177 -20.81 -11.39 8.56
N PRO A 178 -22.06 -11.54 9.02
CA PRO A 178 -23.21 -11.06 8.26
C PRO A 178 -23.11 -9.54 8.06
N SER A 179 -23.59 -9.04 6.92
CA SER A 179 -23.46 -7.62 6.54
C SER A 179 -24.80 -6.90 6.54
N GLN A 180 -24.86 -5.74 7.22
CA GLN A 180 -26.07 -4.92 7.35
C GLN A 180 -25.94 -3.61 6.56
N LYS A 181 -27.09 -3.06 6.12
CA LYS A 181 -27.13 -1.69 5.59
C LYS A 181 -26.63 -0.71 6.67
N PRO A 182 -25.91 0.37 6.32
CA PRO A 182 -25.38 1.33 7.31
C PRO A 182 -26.40 1.82 8.34
N LYS A 183 -27.64 2.07 7.92
CA LYS A 183 -28.74 2.51 8.80
C LYS A 183 -29.24 1.47 9.80
N ASN A 184 -28.85 0.20 9.64
CA ASN A 184 -29.25 -0.94 10.45
C ASN A 184 -28.01 -1.57 11.12
N TYR A 185 -27.03 -0.75 11.53
CA TYR A 185 -25.80 -1.24 12.14
C TYR A 185 -26.10 -2.18 13.33
N VAL A 186 -25.43 -3.33 13.35
CA VAL A 186 -25.48 -4.31 14.43
C VAL A 186 -24.04 -4.62 14.85
N SER A 187 -23.74 -4.57 16.15
CA SER A 187 -22.42 -4.94 16.65
C SER A 187 -22.07 -6.38 16.26
N GLY A 188 -20.82 -6.62 15.84
CA GLY A 188 -20.36 -7.91 15.33
C GLY A 188 -20.77 -8.25 13.89
N HIS A 189 -21.47 -7.34 13.20
CA HIS A 189 -21.79 -7.45 11.77
C HIS A 189 -20.93 -6.50 10.95
N MET A 190 -20.66 -6.88 9.70
CA MET A 190 -20.07 -5.98 8.71
C MET A 190 -21.10 -4.95 8.24
N VAL A 191 -20.62 -3.92 7.55
CA VAL A 191 -21.47 -2.90 6.91
C VAL A 191 -21.38 -3.02 5.39
N GLN A 192 -22.52 -3.00 4.71
CA GLN A 192 -22.58 -3.11 3.24
C GLN A 192 -21.86 -1.92 2.58
N GLY A 193 -20.96 -2.21 1.64
CA GLY A 193 -20.14 -1.20 0.95
C GLY A 193 -18.96 -0.68 1.78
N ARG A 194 -18.62 -1.36 2.88
CA ARG A 194 -17.47 -1.03 3.74
C ARG A 194 -16.60 -2.28 3.86
N ASN A 195 -15.47 -2.28 3.15
CA ASN A 195 -14.47 -3.31 3.34
C ASN A 195 -13.88 -3.24 4.76
N GLU A 196 -13.28 -4.32 5.22
CA GLU A 196 -12.70 -4.42 6.58
C GLU A 196 -11.40 -5.21 6.55
N SER A 197 -10.54 -5.02 7.55
CA SER A 197 -9.25 -5.75 7.65
C SER A 197 -9.43 -7.26 7.71
N CYS A 198 -10.55 -7.75 8.22
CA CYS A 198 -10.87 -9.18 8.29
C CYS A 198 -11.02 -9.84 6.90
N THR A 199 -11.08 -9.07 5.81
CA THR A 199 -11.16 -9.58 4.43
C THR A 199 -9.79 -9.84 3.80
N ILE A 200 -8.69 -9.51 4.47
CA ILE A 200 -7.32 -9.72 3.94
C ILE A 200 -7.03 -11.19 3.61
N ASN A 201 -7.66 -12.13 4.30
CA ASN A 201 -7.55 -13.56 3.98
C ASN A 201 -8.10 -13.90 2.59
N ARG A 202 -9.09 -13.15 2.11
CA ARG A 202 -9.65 -13.31 0.76
C ARG A 202 -8.71 -12.76 -0.30
N VAL A 203 -7.97 -11.69 0.01
CA VAL A 203 -6.88 -11.20 -0.86
C VAL A 203 -5.83 -12.29 -1.02
N ALA A 204 -5.41 -12.93 0.08
CA ALA A 204 -4.46 -14.04 0.05
C ALA A 204 -4.96 -15.23 -0.79
N LEU A 205 -6.24 -15.61 -0.66
CA LEU A 205 -6.86 -16.69 -1.44
C LEU A 205 -6.89 -16.37 -2.95
N VAL A 206 -7.24 -15.14 -3.31
CA VAL A 206 -7.25 -14.72 -4.72
C VAL A 206 -5.84 -14.78 -5.30
N VAL A 207 -4.84 -14.24 -4.58
CA VAL A 207 -3.43 -14.30 -5.04
C VAL A 207 -2.94 -15.75 -5.16
N ALA A 208 -3.23 -16.60 -4.18
CA ALA A 208 -2.88 -18.02 -4.23
C ALA A 208 -3.50 -18.73 -5.43
N GLY A 209 -4.77 -18.46 -5.72
CA GLY A 209 -5.48 -18.99 -6.89
C GLY A 209 -4.93 -18.48 -8.23
N ILE A 210 -4.55 -17.20 -8.32
CA ILE A 210 -3.95 -16.62 -9.54
C ILE A 210 -2.56 -17.22 -9.81
N LYS A 211 -1.76 -17.41 -8.75
CA LYS A 211 -0.37 -17.90 -8.86
C LYS A 211 -0.26 -19.43 -8.91
N ASP A 212 -1.37 -20.16 -8.74
CA ASP A 212 -1.41 -21.63 -8.60
C ASP A 212 -0.50 -22.13 -7.46
N LEU A 213 -0.64 -21.51 -6.29
CA LEU A 213 0.15 -21.82 -5.10
C LEU A 213 -0.75 -22.16 -3.91
N ALA A 214 -0.19 -22.86 -2.92
CA ALA A 214 -0.87 -23.08 -1.65
C ALA A 214 -1.05 -21.75 -0.89
N LEU A 215 -2.22 -21.57 -0.25
CA LEU A 215 -2.52 -20.38 0.56
C LEU A 215 -1.43 -20.09 1.59
N ASP A 216 -0.98 -21.11 2.33
CA ASP A 216 0.05 -20.96 3.36
C ASP A 216 1.38 -20.48 2.80
N THR A 217 1.70 -20.82 1.55
CA THR A 217 2.93 -20.34 0.88
C THR A 217 2.84 -18.84 0.63
N VAL A 218 1.71 -18.37 0.08
CA VAL A 218 1.48 -16.94 -0.20
C VAL A 218 1.37 -16.14 1.10
N ALA A 219 0.60 -16.63 2.06
CA ALA A 219 0.39 -15.97 3.34
C ALA A 219 1.70 -15.84 4.12
N ASN A 220 2.50 -16.90 4.20
CA ASN A 220 3.79 -16.86 4.88
C ASN A 220 4.79 -15.95 4.15
N ALA A 221 4.85 -15.99 2.82
CA ALA A 221 5.73 -15.09 2.06
C ALA A 221 5.38 -13.61 2.33
N ALA A 222 4.09 -13.25 2.22
CA ALA A 222 3.63 -11.89 2.49
C ALA A 222 3.88 -11.46 3.94
N TRP A 223 3.65 -12.36 4.90
CA TRP A 223 3.95 -12.14 6.32
C TRP A 223 5.44 -11.83 6.54
N GLN A 224 6.34 -12.68 6.04
CA GLN A 224 7.78 -12.49 6.19
C GLN A 224 8.27 -11.20 5.51
N ASN A 225 7.73 -10.86 4.35
CA ASN A 225 8.05 -9.61 3.66
C ASN A 225 7.61 -8.39 4.48
N SER A 226 6.42 -8.42 5.07
CA SER A 226 5.92 -7.36 5.95
C SER A 226 6.75 -7.22 7.23
N LEU A 227 7.09 -8.33 7.90
CA LEU A 227 7.98 -8.32 9.07
C LEU A 227 9.33 -7.68 8.74
N ARG A 228 9.96 -8.11 7.63
CA ARG A 228 11.23 -7.57 7.12
C ARG A 228 11.13 -6.08 6.80
N MET A 229 10.13 -5.69 6.00
CA MET A 229 9.98 -4.32 5.50
C MET A 229 9.81 -3.34 6.66
N PHE A 230 8.89 -3.65 7.58
CA PHE A 230 8.48 -2.75 8.66
C PHE A 230 9.23 -2.99 9.98
N LYS A 231 10.19 -3.92 10.03
CA LYS A 231 10.92 -4.33 11.24
C LYS A 231 9.96 -4.63 12.41
N LEU A 232 8.87 -5.34 12.11
CA LEU A 232 7.92 -5.76 13.15
C LEU A 232 8.51 -6.95 13.90
N HIS A 233 8.40 -6.95 15.23
CA HIS A 233 8.75 -8.12 16.03
C HIS A 233 7.61 -9.13 15.95
N ASP A 234 7.95 -10.42 15.84
CA ASP A 234 6.98 -11.50 15.91
C ASP A 234 6.45 -11.54 17.34
N THR A 235 5.28 -10.94 17.59
CA THR A 235 4.61 -11.00 18.91
C THR A 235 3.76 -12.26 19.04
N VAL A 236 4.04 -13.31 18.28
CA VAL A 236 3.45 -14.63 18.52
C VAL A 236 4.19 -15.23 19.71
N ASP A 237 3.93 -14.68 20.89
CA ASP A 237 4.23 -15.33 22.15
C ASP A 237 3.43 -16.63 22.20
N ASN A 238 4.14 -17.75 22.36
CA ASN A 238 3.59 -19.10 22.57
C ASN A 238 2.74 -19.18 23.84
#